data_AF-A0AAV5XYL7-F1
#
_entry.id   AF-A0AAV5XYL7-F1
#
_cell.length_a   1.000
_cell.length_b   1.000
_cell.length_c   1.000
_cell.angle_alpha   90.00
_cell.angle_beta   90.00
_cell.angle_gamma   90.00
#
_symmetry.space_group_name_H-M   'P 1'
#
loop_
_entity.id
_entity.type
_entity.pdbx_description
1 polymer ?
#
loop_
_entity_poly.entity_id
_entity_poly.type
_entity_poly.pdbx_seq_one_letter_code
_entity_poly.pdbx_strand_id
1 'polypeptide(L)'
;LRGLMERGSTIGMDRFGLENYLPTAKRVEVLARLCAEGYAGQMVLSHDANCWTDMLSEDDKRRTRPLWHYNHISDDILPALRKAGVTEDQIEQMLVRNPRAIFEARKSGNA
;
A
#
# COMPACT_ATOMS: atom_id res chain seq x y z
N LEU A 1 -3.86 9.60 10.40
CA LEU A 1 -4.34 8.31 9.85
C LEU A 1 -5.41 7.69 10.75
N ARG A 2 -5.12 7.44 12.03
CA ARG A 2 -6.08 6.87 13.01
C ARG A 2 -7.48 7.45 12.95
N GLY A 3 -7.63 8.77 13.10
CA GLY A 3 -8.96 9.40 13.04
C GLY A 3 -9.73 9.21 11.72
N LEU A 4 -9.06 8.98 10.58
CA LEU A 4 -9.74 8.63 9.33
C LEU A 4 -10.21 7.18 9.35
N MET A 5 -9.34 6.27 9.81
CA MET A 5 -9.65 4.84 9.94
C MET A 5 -10.77 4.59 10.97
N GLU A 6 -10.77 5.32 12.08
CA GLU A 6 -11.83 5.28 13.11
C GLU A 6 -13.18 5.79 12.58
N ARG A 7 -13.17 6.66 11.57
CA ARG A 7 -14.38 7.09 10.85
C ARG A 7 -14.75 6.17 9.69
N GLY A 8 -14.11 5.00 9.57
CA GLY A 8 -14.42 3.96 8.59
C GLY A 8 -13.74 4.14 7.22
N SER A 9 -12.79 5.06 7.09
CA SER A 9 -12.04 5.20 5.83
C SER A 9 -10.93 4.17 5.74
N THR A 10 -10.88 3.42 4.63
CA THR A 10 -9.69 2.61 4.29
C THR A 10 -8.60 3.51 3.71
N ILE A 11 -7.37 3.31 4.16
CA ILE A 11 -6.20 4.08 3.71
C ILE A 11 -5.42 3.29 2.65
N GLY A 12 -5.24 3.91 1.48
CA GLY A 12 -4.33 3.44 0.46
C GLY A 12 -2.88 3.75 0.82
N MET A 13 -2.09 2.73 1.10
CA MET A 13 -0.64 2.80 1.17
C MET A 13 -0.10 2.52 -0.23
N ASP A 14 -0.35 3.47 -1.13
CA ASP A 14 -0.44 3.22 -2.57
C ASP A 14 0.73 3.73 -3.40
N ARG A 15 1.75 4.36 -2.82
CA ARG A 15 2.87 4.97 -3.56
C ARG A 15 4.23 4.36 -3.27
N PHE A 16 4.28 3.04 -3.09
CA PHE A 16 5.56 2.33 -3.00
C PHE A 16 6.36 2.48 -4.31
N GLY A 17 7.66 2.75 -4.18
CA GLY A 17 8.57 3.01 -5.31
C GLY A 17 8.79 4.49 -5.65
N LEU A 18 7.98 5.40 -5.09
CA LEU A 18 8.17 6.86 -5.23
C LEU A 18 8.96 7.44 -4.05
N GLU A 19 10.26 7.12 -4.01
CA GLU A 19 11.18 7.43 -2.91
C GLU A 19 11.34 8.93 -2.61
N ASN A 20 11.08 9.79 -3.60
CA ASN A 20 11.18 11.24 -3.47
C ASN A 20 10.07 11.87 -2.62
N TYR A 21 8.93 11.19 -2.41
CA TYR A 21 7.86 11.69 -1.55
C TYR A 21 8.00 11.21 -0.11
N LEU A 22 8.20 9.89 0.06
CA LEU A 22 8.46 9.28 1.36
C LEU A 22 9.25 8.00 1.11
N PRO A 23 10.48 7.86 1.66
CA PRO A 23 11.29 6.69 1.42
C PRO A 23 10.63 5.41 1.90
N THR A 24 10.91 4.29 1.23
CA THR A 24 10.33 2.98 1.53
C THR A 24 10.50 2.59 3.00
N ALA A 25 11.69 2.81 3.57
CA ALA A 25 11.94 2.49 4.98
C ALA A 25 10.97 3.20 5.93
N LYS A 26 10.64 4.47 5.66
CA LYS A 26 9.68 5.25 6.46
C LYS A 26 8.24 4.80 6.23
N ARG A 27 7.89 4.41 5.00
CA ARG A 27 6.57 3.81 4.72
C ARG A 27 6.38 2.52 5.50
N VAL A 28 7.37 1.62 5.45
CA VAL A 28 7.37 0.35 6.19
C VAL A 28 7.27 0.59 7.70
N GLU A 29 8.02 1.54 8.26
CA GLU A 29 7.94 1.91 9.68
C GLU A 29 6.53 2.34 10.09
N VAL A 30 5.90 3.24 9.32
CA VAL A 30 4.54 3.70 9.59
C VAL A 30 3.53 2.55 9.51
N LEU A 31 3.66 1.70 8.50
CA LEU A 31 2.78 0.57 8.27
C LEU A 31 2.87 -0.46 9.38
N ALA A 32 4.09 -0.84 9.77
CA ALA A 32 4.34 -1.76 10.87
C ALA A 32 3.77 -1.24 12.19
N ARG A 33 3.94 0.05 12.48
CA ARG A 33 3.34 0.68 13.67
C ARG A 33 1.81 0.63 13.65
N LEU A 34 1.17 0.93 12.52
CA LEU A 34 -0.30 0.86 12.41
C LEU A 34 -0.81 -0.58 12.50
N CYS A 35 -0.09 -1.55 11.95
CA CYS A 35 -0.38 -2.97 12.12
C CYS A 35 -0.31 -3.40 13.60
N ALA A 36 0.75 -3.00 14.31
CA ALA A 36 0.91 -3.28 15.74
C ALA A 36 -0.21 -2.65 16.60
N GLU A 37 -0.77 -1.53 16.15
CA GLU A 37 -1.91 -0.85 16.79
C GLU A 37 -3.27 -1.43 16.37
N GLY A 38 -3.32 -2.46 15.52
CA GLY A 38 -4.56 -3.15 15.13
C GLY A 38 -5.27 -2.57 13.90
N TYR A 39 -4.66 -1.62 13.17
CA TYR A 39 -5.29 -0.98 12.00
C TYR A 39 -5.08 -1.73 10.68
N ALA A 40 -4.57 -2.96 10.69
CA ALA A 40 -4.36 -3.75 9.47
C ALA A 40 -5.65 -3.91 8.64
N GLY A 41 -6.81 -3.98 9.29
CA GLY A 41 -8.13 -4.06 8.62
C GLY A 41 -8.61 -2.77 7.93
N GLN A 42 -7.84 -1.68 7.98
CA GLN A 42 -8.18 -0.39 7.37
C GLN A 42 -7.08 0.10 6.40
N MET A 43 -6.24 -0.80 5.89
CA MET A 43 -5.13 -0.46 4.99
C MET A 43 -5.10 -1.37 3.76
N VAL A 44 -4.78 -0.81 2.60
CA VAL A 44 -4.47 -1.57 1.37
C VAL A 44 -3.11 -1.15 0.83
N LEU A 45 -2.40 -2.06 0.16
CA LEU A 45 -1.07 -1.78 -0.41
C LEU A 45 -1.17 -1.64 -1.93
N SER A 46 -0.46 -0.66 -2.50
CA SER A 46 -0.33 -0.49 -3.95
C SER A 46 0.90 0.35 -4.31
N HIS A 47 1.16 0.52 -5.61
CA HIS A 47 2.33 1.21 -6.15
C HIS A 47 1.99 2.55 -6.80
N ASP A 48 0.73 2.73 -7.24
CA ASP A 48 0.29 3.86 -8.08
C ASP A 48 1.21 3.95 -9.32
N ALA A 49 1.72 2.80 -9.74
CA ALA A 49 2.59 2.66 -10.90
C ALA A 49 1.72 2.53 -12.16
N ASN A 50 2.24 3.05 -13.26
CA ASN A 50 1.58 3.02 -14.55
C ASN A 50 2.42 2.23 -15.57
N CYS A 51 1.74 1.43 -16.40
CA CYS A 51 2.38 0.70 -17.50
C CYS A 51 3.00 1.65 -18.55
N TRP A 52 2.37 2.81 -18.77
CA TRP A 52 2.78 3.80 -19.76
C TRP A 52 2.33 5.21 -19.37
N THR A 53 3.07 6.26 -19.75
CA THR A 53 2.70 7.68 -19.57
C THR A 53 3.43 8.55 -20.59
N ASP A 54 2.80 9.66 -20.95
CA ASP A 54 3.37 10.77 -21.72
C ASP A 54 4.13 11.80 -20.86
N MET A 55 4.03 11.72 -19.53
CA MET A 55 4.70 12.68 -18.63
C MET A 55 6.22 12.50 -18.55
N LEU A 56 6.72 11.30 -18.81
CA LEU A 56 8.13 10.93 -18.67
C LEU A 56 8.48 9.88 -19.72
N SER A 57 9.67 9.98 -20.31
CA SER A 57 10.22 8.89 -21.12
C SER A 57 10.47 7.65 -20.26
N GLU A 58 10.45 6.45 -20.86
CA GLU A 58 10.73 5.21 -20.13
C GLU A 58 12.15 5.16 -19.56
N ASP A 59 13.12 5.79 -20.22
CA ASP A 59 14.49 5.91 -19.72
C ASP A 59 14.57 6.85 -18.51
N ASP A 60 13.87 7.98 -18.54
CA ASP A 60 13.78 8.87 -17.38
C ASP A 60 13.05 8.21 -16.21
N LYS A 61 11.99 7.44 -16.46
CA LYS A 61 11.30 6.66 -15.42
C LYS A 61 12.26 5.67 -14.77
N ARG A 62 12.99 4.86 -15.55
CA ARG A 62 13.98 3.91 -15.01
C ARG A 62 15.08 4.60 -14.21
N ARG A 63 15.57 5.74 -14.68
CA ARG A 63 16.65 6.49 -14.02
C ARG A 63 16.20 7.19 -12.74
N THR A 64 15.00 7.78 -12.74
CA THR A 64 14.54 8.64 -11.63
C THR A 64 13.63 7.93 -10.64
N ARG A 65 12.98 6.83 -11.05
CA ARG A 65 12.01 6.06 -10.26
C ARG A 65 12.22 4.55 -10.44
N PRO A 66 13.43 4.03 -10.14
CA PRO A 66 13.79 2.63 -10.45
C PRO A 66 12.94 1.59 -9.73
N LEU A 67 12.34 1.94 -8.58
CA LEU A 67 11.48 1.06 -7.76
C LEU A 67 9.98 1.22 -8.08
N TRP A 68 9.61 2.09 -9.01
CA TRP A 68 8.20 2.36 -9.34
C TRP A 68 7.67 1.38 -10.40
N HIS A 69 7.62 0.10 -10.00
CA HIS A 69 7.14 -1.02 -10.82
C HIS A 69 6.32 -2.02 -9.99
N TYR A 70 5.50 -2.83 -10.66
CA TYR A 70 4.51 -3.70 -10.00
C TYR A 70 5.10 -4.82 -9.16
N ASN A 71 6.36 -5.23 -9.40
CA ASN A 71 7.00 -6.26 -8.59
C ASN A 71 7.53 -5.75 -7.24
N HIS A 72 7.71 -4.42 -7.07
CA HIS A 72 8.40 -3.87 -5.90
C HIS A 72 7.73 -4.25 -4.56
N ILE A 73 6.39 -4.29 -4.52
CA ILE A 73 5.68 -4.76 -3.31
C ILE A 73 6.05 -6.20 -2.98
N SER A 74 5.91 -7.11 -3.96
CA SER A 74 6.15 -8.53 -3.76
C SER A 74 7.61 -8.83 -3.41
N ASP A 75 8.54 -8.21 -4.13
CA ASP A 75 9.96 -8.53 -4.07
C ASP A 75 10.65 -7.84 -2.89
N ASP A 76 10.24 -6.62 -2.51
CA ASP A 76 10.97 -5.80 -1.54
C ASP A 76 10.13 -5.43 -0.30
N ILE A 77 8.87 -5.01 -0.50
CA ILE A 77 8.04 -4.46 0.59
C ILE A 77 7.54 -5.56 1.52
N LEU A 78 7.06 -6.69 0.98
CA LEU A 78 6.59 -7.79 1.82
C LEU A 78 7.70 -8.37 2.70
N PRO A 79 8.93 -8.65 2.19
CA PRO A 79 10.06 -9.00 3.05
C PRO A 79 10.39 -7.94 4.12
N ALA A 80 10.35 -6.66 3.77
CA ALA A 80 10.64 -5.58 4.72
C ALA A 80 9.58 -5.49 5.83
N LEU A 81 8.30 -5.65 5.51
CA LEU A 81 7.20 -5.67 6.48
C LEU A 81 7.33 -6.85 7.45
N ARG A 82 7.66 -8.05 6.94
CA ARG A 82 7.93 -9.22 7.77
C ARG A 82 9.06 -8.97 8.76
N LYS A 83 10.17 -8.40 8.28
CA LYS A 83 11.32 -8.03 9.13
C LYS A 83 10.94 -6.98 10.19
N ALA A 84 9.97 -6.13 9.89
CA ALA A 84 9.44 -5.14 10.82
C ALA A 84 8.37 -5.70 11.78
N GLY A 85 8.10 -7.01 11.76
CA GLY A 85 7.17 -7.67 12.68
C GLY A 85 5.71 -7.69 12.24
N VAL A 86 5.41 -7.30 10.98
CA VAL A 86 4.07 -7.47 10.41
C VAL A 86 3.85 -8.95 10.10
N THR A 87 2.74 -9.50 10.59
CA THR A 87 2.44 -10.93 10.45
C THR A 87 1.89 -11.26 9.06
N GLU A 88 1.99 -12.54 8.65
CA GLU A 88 1.35 -12.98 7.39
C GLU A 88 -0.16 -12.74 7.39
N ASP A 89 -0.82 -12.91 8.54
CA ASP A 89 -2.26 -12.61 8.68
C ASP A 89 -2.55 -11.14 8.36
N GLN A 90 -1.74 -10.21 8.88
CA GLN A 90 -1.89 -8.78 8.59
C GLN A 90 -1.58 -8.46 7.12
N ILE A 91 -0.58 -9.11 6.53
CA ILE A 91 -0.26 -8.96 5.10
C ILE A 91 -1.44 -9.44 4.25
N GLU A 92 -1.98 -10.62 4.53
CA GLU A 92 -3.16 -11.16 3.85
C GLU A 92 -4.38 -10.27 4.05
N GLN A 93 -4.56 -9.72 5.27
CA GLN A 93 -5.63 -8.76 5.54
C GLN A 93 -5.54 -7.57 4.58
N MET A 94 -4.36 -6.99 4.38
CA MET A 94 -4.16 -5.81 3.55
C MET A 94 -4.16 -6.08 2.04
N LEU A 95 -3.71 -7.25 1.59
CA LEU A 95 -3.60 -7.60 0.17
C LEU A 95 -4.82 -8.34 -0.39
N VAL A 96 -5.57 -9.05 0.47
CA VAL A 96 -6.65 -9.94 0.02
C VAL A 96 -7.97 -9.53 0.64
N ARG A 97 -8.08 -9.57 1.97
CA ARG A 97 -9.37 -9.37 2.65
C ARG A 97 -9.89 -7.95 2.53
N ASN A 98 -9.04 -6.93 2.71
CA ASN A 98 -9.45 -5.53 2.60
C ASN A 98 -9.86 -5.17 1.16
N PRO A 99 -9.05 -5.44 0.11
CA PRO A 99 -9.49 -5.19 -1.27
C PRO A 99 -10.79 -5.93 -1.60
N ARG A 100 -10.90 -7.21 -1.22
CA ARG A 100 -12.13 -7.99 -1.39
C ARG A 100 -13.33 -7.30 -0.75
N ALA A 101 -13.24 -6.90 0.52
CA ALA A 101 -14.33 -6.23 1.21
C ALA A 101 -14.73 -4.91 0.53
N ILE A 102 -13.77 -4.13 0.03
CA ILE A 102 -14.04 -2.88 -0.68
C ILE A 102 -14.78 -3.13 -1.99
N PHE A 103 -14.33 -4.10 -2.79
CA PHE A 103 -14.87 -4.34 -4.13
C PHE A 103 -16.09 -5.27 -4.16
N GLU A 104 -16.29 -6.11 -3.15
CA GLU A 104 -17.50 -6.94 -2.98
C GLU A 104 -18.62 -6.20 -2.24
N ALA A 105 -18.32 -5.08 -1.57
CA ALA A 105 -19.35 -4.27 -0.91
C ALA A 105 -20.40 -3.83 -1.93
N ARG A 106 -21.56 -4.49 -1.91
CA ARG A 106 -22.77 -3.95 -2.53
C ARG A 106 -23.06 -2.64 -1.83
N LYS A 107 -23.25 -1.56 -2.60
CA LYS A 107 -23.88 -0.36 -2.05
C LYS A 107 -25.17 -0.82 -1.36
N SER A 108 -25.28 -0.59 -0.07
CA SER A 108 -26.56 -0.58 0.61
C SER A 108 -27.40 0.43 -0.16
N GLY A 109 -28.31 -0.07 -1.02
CA GLY A 109 -29.25 0.79 -1.69
C GLY A 109 -30.12 1.39 -0.62
N ASN A 110 -29.95 2.68 -0.34
CA ASN A 110 -30.99 3.44 0.33
C ASN A 110 -32.14 3.53 -0.67
N ALA A 111 -33.18 2.72 -0.43
CA ALA A 111 -34.55 3.08 -0.75
C ALA A 111 -35.00 4.21 0.20
#